data_AF-A0A7R9QY77-F1
#
_entry.id   AF-A0A7R9QY77-F1
#
_cell.length_a   1.000
_cell.length_b   1.000
_cell.length_c   1.000
_cell.angle_alpha   90.00
_cell.angle_beta   90.00
_cell.angle_gamma   90.00
#
_symmetry.space_group_name_H-M   'P 1'
#
loop_
_entity.id
_entity.type
_entity.pdbx_description
1 polymer ?
#
loop_
_entity_poly.entity_id
_entity_poly.type
_entity_poly.pdbx_seq_one_letter_code
_entity_poly.pdbx_strand_id
1 'polypeptide(L)'
;MSLTKIFSLKCFVTQYLLAFIGLYLAVNVSCCFGGLVSWVGRMFVVSALAWGLTKKIRKRLNKEFLTSYKRAVLVTGCGSGFGNALALKLNEHGFRVYATVLDTESEGAKKLISGQRFEGKTK
;
A
#
# COMPACT_ATOMS: atom_id res chain seq x y z
N MET A 1 9.89 -16.29 -9.11
CA MET A 1 10.42 -15.64 -7.89
C MET A 1 9.40 -14.75 -7.14
N SER A 2 8.08 -14.92 -7.34
CA SER A 2 7.02 -14.06 -6.73
C SER A 2 6.13 -14.79 -5.70
N LEU A 3 5.99 -16.12 -5.82
CA LEU A 3 5.08 -16.92 -4.97
C LEU A 3 5.55 -17.07 -3.52
N THR A 4 6.85 -17.22 -3.28
CA THR A 4 7.42 -17.37 -1.92
C THR A 4 7.23 -16.13 -1.05
N LYS A 5 7.20 -14.92 -1.65
CA LYS A 5 7.05 -13.66 -0.89
C LYS A 5 5.58 -13.33 -0.57
N ILE A 6 4.65 -13.68 -1.47
CA ILE A 6 3.21 -13.60 -1.21
C ILE A 6 2.81 -14.55 -0.07
N PHE A 7 3.41 -15.75 -0.05
CA PHE A 7 3.25 -16.68 1.06
C PHE A 7 3.80 -16.10 2.37
N SER A 8 4.98 -15.47 2.34
CA SER A 8 5.58 -14.86 3.53
C SER A 8 4.77 -13.68 4.08
N LEU A 9 4.14 -12.87 3.22
CA LEU A 9 3.31 -11.74 3.66
C LEU A 9 1.99 -12.21 4.27
N LYS A 10 1.32 -13.18 3.63
CA LYS A 10 0.12 -13.82 4.20
C LYS A 10 0.46 -14.45 5.55
N CYS A 11 1.53 -15.23 5.62
CA CYS A 11 1.99 -15.87 6.86
C CYS A 11 2.31 -14.85 7.96
N PHE A 12 2.92 -13.71 7.61
CA PHE A 12 3.21 -12.63 8.56
C PHE A 12 1.93 -11.97 9.08
N VAL A 13 0.95 -11.70 8.20
CA VAL A 13 -0.35 -11.14 8.60
C VAL A 13 -1.12 -12.14 9.46
N THR A 14 -1.10 -13.43 9.12
CA THR A 14 -1.76 -14.50 9.90
C THR A 14 -1.12 -14.65 11.28
N GLN A 15 0.21 -14.68 11.36
CA GLN A 15 0.94 -14.78 12.62
C GLN A 15 0.69 -13.56 13.52
N TYR A 16 0.50 -12.39 12.90
CA TYR A 16 0.17 -11.16 13.60
C TYR A 16 -1.29 -11.12 14.10
N LEU A 17 -2.24 -11.62 13.30
CA LEU A 17 -3.64 -11.76 13.71
C LEU A 17 -3.76 -12.73 14.89
N LEU A 18 -3.03 -13.84 14.84
CA LEU A 18 -2.96 -14.82 15.93
C LEU A 18 -2.31 -14.25 17.19
N ALA A 19 -1.26 -13.44 17.06
CA ALA A 19 -0.65 -12.76 18.21
C ALA A 19 -1.62 -11.74 18.85
N PHE A 20 -2.41 -11.04 18.04
CA PHE A 20 -3.40 -10.07 18.52
C PHE A 20 -4.57 -10.75 19.22
N ILE A 21 -5.10 -11.83 18.63
CA ILE A 21 -6.14 -12.67 19.22
C ILE A 21 -5.63 -13.34 20.52
N GLY A 22 -4.40 -13.85 20.51
CA GLY A 22 -3.77 -14.46 21.69
C GLY A 22 -3.54 -13.46 22.82
N LEU A 23 -3.10 -12.24 22.51
CA LEU A 23 -2.94 -11.17 23.50
C LEU A 23 -4.30 -10.72 24.06
N TYR A 24 -5.32 -10.61 23.20
CA TYR A 24 -6.69 -10.28 23.61
C TYR A 24 -7.27 -11.36 24.53
N LEU A 25 -7.08 -12.65 24.20
CA LEU A 25 -7.50 -13.77 25.03
C LEU A 25 -6.73 -13.82 26.35
N ALA A 26 -5.40 -13.61 26.35
CA ALA A 26 -4.59 -13.56 27.58
C ALA A 26 -5.01 -12.41 28.51
N VAL A 27 -5.36 -11.25 27.92
CA VAL A 27 -5.93 -10.11 28.64
C VAL A 27 -7.29 -10.47 29.26
N ASN A 28 -8.15 -11.20 28.55
CA ASN A 28 -9.46 -11.62 29.06
C ASN A 28 -9.38 -12.78 30.08
N VAL A 29 -8.42 -13.70 29.96
CA VAL A 29 -8.19 -14.83 30.89
C VAL A 29 -7.67 -14.35 32.25
N SER A 30 -6.96 -13.22 32.30
CA SER A 30 -6.43 -12.64 33.53
C SER A 30 -7.50 -11.97 34.42
N CYS A 31 -8.79 -12.11 34.10
CA CYS A 31 -9.89 -11.40 34.73
C CYS A 31 -10.44 -12.13 35.97
N CYS A 32 -9.60 -12.36 36.99
CA CYS A 32 -10.11 -12.75 38.31
C CYS A 32 -9.82 -11.76 39.44
N PHE A 33 -8.97 -10.73 39.31
CA PHE A 33 -8.82 -9.75 40.39
C PHE A 33 -8.40 -8.35 39.87
N GLY A 34 -9.32 -7.38 39.90
CA GLY A 34 -8.99 -5.95 39.96
C GLY A 34 -9.50 -5.01 38.84
N GLY A 35 -10.70 -4.45 39.02
CA GLY A 35 -11.09 -3.04 38.75
C GLY A 35 -11.14 -2.46 37.32
N LEU A 36 -12.07 -1.51 37.11
CA LEU A 36 -12.28 -0.71 35.87
C LEU A 36 -11.02 0.02 35.38
N VAL A 37 -10.11 0.37 36.30
CA VAL A 37 -8.82 1.02 36.02
C VAL A 37 -7.87 0.12 35.19
N SER A 38 -7.99 -1.21 35.32
CA SER A 38 -7.18 -2.18 34.56
C SER A 38 -7.59 -2.26 33.08
N TRP A 39 -8.88 -2.06 32.77
CA TRP A 39 -9.41 -2.19 31.41
C TRP A 39 -8.98 -1.05 30.49
N VAL A 40 -9.01 0.17 30.99
CA VAL A 40 -8.62 1.36 30.22
C VAL A 40 -7.13 1.31 29.90
N GLY A 41 -6.29 0.96 30.89
CA GLY A 41 -4.84 0.80 30.69
C GLY A 41 -4.49 -0.23 29.62
N ARG A 42 -5.18 -1.39 29.62
CA ARG A 42 -4.97 -2.45 28.62
C ARG A 42 -5.34 -2.01 27.20
N MET A 43 -6.44 -1.27 27.03
CA MET A 43 -6.85 -0.74 25.73
C MET A 43 -5.83 0.26 25.15
N PHE A 44 -5.26 1.12 26.00
CA PHE A 44 -4.23 2.07 25.59
C PHE A 44 -2.95 1.36 25.13
N VAL A 45 -2.49 0.35 25.86
CA VAL A 45 -1.29 -0.42 25.51
C VAL A 45 -1.48 -1.17 24.19
N VAL A 46 -2.63 -1.85 24.01
CA VAL A 46 -2.94 -2.57 22.77
C VAL A 46 -3.00 -1.60 21.59
N SER A 47 -3.62 -0.42 21.76
CA SER A 47 -3.73 0.60 20.71
C SER A 47 -2.38 1.20 20.33
N ALA A 48 -1.51 1.47 21.31
CA ALA A 48 -0.17 2.00 21.09
C ALA A 48 0.74 1.01 20.34
N LEU A 49 0.69 -0.27 20.74
CA LEU A 49 1.40 -1.36 20.07
C LEU A 49 0.88 -1.53 18.63
N ALA A 50 -0.44 -1.55 18.45
CA ALA A 50 -1.06 -1.65 17.14
C ALA A 50 -0.64 -0.50 16.20
N TRP A 51 -0.61 0.74 16.70
CA TRP A 51 -0.20 1.92 15.94
C TRP A 51 1.27 1.87 15.51
N GLY A 52 2.17 1.55 16.44
CA GLY A 52 3.61 1.46 16.17
C GLY A 52 3.94 0.37 15.14
N LEU A 53 3.26 -0.77 15.26
CA LEU A 53 3.46 -1.90 14.37
C LEU A 53 2.81 -1.67 12.99
N THR A 54 1.66 -0.99 12.92
CA THR A 54 1.04 -0.56 11.65
C THR A 54 1.96 0.37 10.87
N LYS A 55 2.64 1.32 11.54
CA LYS A 55 3.64 2.19 10.89
C LYS A 55 4.81 1.39 10.32
N LYS A 56 5.28 0.37 11.03
CA LYS A 56 6.40 -0.48 10.59
C LYS A 56 6.02 -1.34 9.39
N ILE A 57 4.82 -1.92 9.41
CA ILE A 57 4.25 -2.72 8.32
C ILE A 57 4.03 -1.84 7.08
N ARG A 58 3.40 -0.67 7.23
CA ARG A 58 3.17 0.27 6.10
C ARG A 58 4.47 0.71 5.44
N LYS A 59 5.52 0.98 6.22
CA LYS A 59 6.85 1.32 5.67
C LYS A 59 7.48 0.15 4.90
N ARG A 60 7.33 -1.09 5.35
CA ARG A 60 7.85 -2.27 4.65
C ARG A 60 7.04 -2.60 3.39
N LEU A 61 5.71 -2.57 3.48
CA LEU A 61 4.81 -2.76 2.34
C LEU A 61 5.06 -1.72 1.24
N ASN A 62 5.22 -0.44 1.59
CA ASN A 62 5.53 0.59 0.59
C ASN A 62 6.86 0.34 -0.10
N LYS A 63 7.92 -0.06 0.63
CA LYS A 63 9.20 -0.41 0.00
C LYS A 63 9.07 -1.61 -0.95
N GLU A 64 8.17 -2.55 -0.67
CA GLU A 64 8.01 -3.77 -1.46
C GLU A 64 7.09 -3.57 -2.67
N PHE A 65 6.00 -2.82 -2.52
CA PHE A 65 5.12 -2.40 -3.63
C PHE A 65 5.84 -1.52 -4.65
N LEU A 66 6.87 -0.78 -4.22
CA LEU A 66 7.69 0.09 -5.07
C LEU A 66 8.89 -0.61 -5.72
N THR A 67 8.93 -1.95 -5.73
CA THR A 67 9.85 -2.69 -6.62
C THR A 67 9.33 -2.68 -8.06
N SER A 68 9.13 -1.47 -8.58
CA SER A 68 8.55 -1.15 -9.90
C SER A 68 9.44 -1.57 -11.07
N TYR A 69 10.75 -1.69 -10.81
CA TYR A 69 11.82 -1.82 -11.82
C TYR A 69 11.72 -3.06 -12.74
N LYS A 70 10.76 -3.97 -12.53
CA LYS A 70 10.55 -5.16 -13.39
C LYS A 70 9.07 -5.48 -13.67
N ARG A 71 8.14 -4.53 -13.43
CA ARG A 71 6.71 -4.76 -13.68
C ARG A 71 6.23 -3.90 -14.84
N ALA A 72 5.51 -4.53 -15.76
CA ALA A 72 4.84 -3.87 -16.86
C ALA A 72 3.35 -3.65 -16.52
N VAL A 73 2.81 -2.51 -16.90
CA VAL A 73 1.39 -2.14 -16.68
C VAL A 73 0.81 -1.60 -17.98
N LEU A 74 -0.34 -2.13 -18.37
CA LEU A 74 -1.14 -1.64 -19.49
C LEU A 74 -2.19 -0.67 -18.95
N VAL A 75 -2.17 0.57 -19.39
CA VAL A 75 -3.15 1.59 -19.02
C VAL A 75 -3.97 1.92 -20.25
N THR A 76 -5.28 1.71 -20.17
CA THR A 76 -6.20 2.02 -21.26
C THR A 76 -6.80 3.41 -21.10
N GLY A 77 -7.13 4.08 -22.22
CA GLY A 77 -7.76 5.39 -22.19
C GLY A 77 -6.81 6.51 -21.71
N CYS A 78 -5.57 6.52 -22.19
CA CYS A 78 -4.53 7.46 -21.77
C CYS A 78 -4.51 8.78 -22.58
N GLY A 79 -5.52 9.05 -23.40
CA GLY A 79 -5.52 10.21 -24.30
C GLY A 79 -5.61 11.54 -23.55
N SER A 80 -6.32 11.57 -22.42
CA SER A 80 -6.49 12.74 -21.56
C SER A 80 -6.96 12.35 -20.15
N GLY A 81 -7.01 13.32 -19.25
CA GLY A 81 -7.60 13.12 -17.91
C GLY A 81 -6.85 12.15 -17.01
N PHE A 82 -7.60 11.33 -16.27
CA PHE A 82 -7.06 10.46 -15.21
C PHE A 82 -6.13 9.38 -15.76
N GLY A 83 -6.47 8.72 -16.88
CA GLY A 83 -5.65 7.66 -17.46
C GLY A 83 -4.25 8.15 -17.85
N ASN A 84 -4.17 9.35 -18.45
CA ASN A 84 -2.90 9.99 -18.78
C ASN A 84 -2.07 10.30 -17.52
N ALA A 85 -2.69 10.92 -16.51
CA ALA A 85 -2.02 11.24 -15.26
C ALA A 85 -1.53 9.98 -14.50
N LEU A 86 -2.31 8.90 -14.56
CA LEU A 86 -1.93 7.61 -13.99
C LEU A 86 -0.73 7.00 -14.71
N ALA A 87 -0.74 7.00 -16.05
CA ALA A 87 0.37 6.47 -16.85
C ALA A 87 1.68 7.23 -16.58
N LEU A 88 1.63 8.55 -16.48
CA LEU A 88 2.80 9.37 -16.14
C LEU A 88 3.33 9.07 -14.73
N LYS A 89 2.44 9.02 -13.72
CA LYS A 89 2.84 8.68 -12.34
C LYS A 89 3.47 7.28 -12.25
N LEU A 90 2.92 6.29 -12.96
CA LEU A 90 3.48 4.94 -12.97
C LEU A 90 4.86 4.90 -13.64
N ASN A 91 5.05 5.67 -14.72
CA ASN A 91 6.35 5.81 -15.36
C ASN A 91 7.38 6.47 -14.43
N GLU A 92 7.00 7.55 -13.72
CA GLU A 92 7.84 8.20 -12.70
C GLU A 92 8.21 7.28 -11.53
N HIS A 93 7.31 6.37 -11.17
CA HIS A 93 7.56 5.36 -10.14
C HIS A 93 8.43 4.19 -10.62
N GLY A 94 8.89 4.19 -11.88
CA GLY A 94 9.81 3.21 -12.44
C GLY A 94 9.14 1.95 -12.98
N PHE A 95 7.83 1.99 -13.26
CA PHE A 95 7.14 0.92 -13.97
C PHE A 95 7.35 1.05 -15.48
N ARG A 96 7.33 -0.08 -16.20
CA ARG A 96 7.22 -0.06 -17.66
C ARG A 96 5.76 0.11 -18.04
N VAL A 97 5.39 1.28 -18.56
CA VAL A 97 4.00 1.60 -18.87
C VAL A 97 3.73 1.42 -20.37
N TYR A 98 2.68 0.68 -20.71
CA TYR A 98 2.11 0.61 -22.05
C TYR A 98 0.80 1.38 -22.02
N ALA A 99 0.75 2.55 -22.65
CA ALA A 99 -0.44 3.39 -22.71
C ALA A 99 -1.19 3.14 -24.02
N THR A 100 -2.51 2.97 -23.95
CA THR A 100 -3.36 2.97 -25.14
C THR A 100 -4.05 4.33 -25.30
N VAL A 101 -3.93 4.88 -26.50
CA VAL A 101 -4.52 6.14 -26.92
C VAL A 101 -5.24 5.92 -28.24
N LEU A 102 -6.36 6.62 -28.43
CA LEU A 102 -7.13 6.55 -29.67
C LEU A 102 -6.43 7.30 -30.82
N ASP A 103 -5.70 8.36 -30.48
CA ASP A 103 -4.91 9.17 -31.40
C ASP A 103 -3.53 9.47 -30.79
N THR A 104 -2.47 9.08 -31.49
CA THR A 104 -1.06 9.28 -31.10
C THR A 104 -0.59 10.71 -31.29
N GLU A 105 -1.28 11.51 -32.10
CA GLU A 105 -0.95 12.92 -32.34
C GLU A 105 -1.56 13.86 -31.30
N SER A 106 -2.44 13.34 -30.43
CA SER A 106 -3.05 14.08 -29.34
C SER A 106 -2.01 14.63 -28.36
N GLU A 107 -2.30 15.79 -27.77
CA GLU A 107 -1.41 16.44 -26.80
C GLU A 107 -1.07 15.54 -25.60
N GLY A 108 -2.04 14.72 -25.14
CA GLY A 108 -1.82 13.76 -24.07
C GLY A 108 -0.88 12.61 -24.46
N ALA A 109 -1.00 12.08 -25.68
CA ALA A 109 -0.07 11.07 -26.20
C ALA A 109 1.35 11.62 -26.34
N LYS A 110 1.50 12.85 -26.85
CA LYS A 110 2.80 13.53 -26.95
C LYS A 110 3.47 13.74 -25.59
N LYS A 111 2.70 14.06 -24.54
CA LYS A 111 3.19 14.15 -23.16
C LYS A 111 3.70 12.80 -22.62
N LEU A 112 3.02 11.71 -22.96
CA LEU A 112 3.44 10.35 -22.56
C LEU A 112 4.72 9.91 -23.28
N ILE A 113 4.84 10.20 -24.58
CA ILE A 113 6.00 9.85 -25.39
C ILE A 113 7.24 10.68 -24.96
N SER A 114 7.05 11.97 -24.70
CA SER A 114 8.13 12.86 -24.25
C SER A 114 8.55 12.63 -22.79
N GLY A 115 7.84 11.76 -22.05
CA GLY A 115 8.17 11.42 -20.67
C GLY A 115 8.06 12.60 -19.70
N GLN A 116 7.21 13.60 -20.01
CA GLN A 116 7.10 14.80 -19.18
C GLN A 116 6.45 14.51 -17.83
N ARG A 117 7.05 15.05 -16.76
CA ARG A 117 6.53 14.99 -15.39
C ARG A 117 5.14 15.62 -15.34
N PHE A 118 4.16 14.96 -14.71
CA PHE A 118 2.81 15.53 -14.58
C PHE A 118 2.82 16.71 -13.60
N GLU A 119 2.87 17.94 -14.10
CA GLU A 119 2.60 19.14 -13.30
C GLU A 119 1.09 19.31 -13.12
N GLY A 120 0.56 18.74 -12.04
CA GLY A 120 -0.84 18.88 -11.68
C GLY A 120 -1.15 20.33 -11.29
N LYS A 121 -1.67 21.12 -12.22
CA LYS A 121 -2.39 22.37 -11.89
C LYS A 121 -3.79 22.00 -11.41
N THR A 122 -3.96 21.89 -10.10
CA THR A 122 -5.26 22.01 -9.44
C THR A 122 -5.81 23.40 -9.75
N LYS A 123 -6.88 23.46 -10.54
CA LYS A 123 -7.74 24.65 -10.61
C LYS A 123 -8.67 24.67 -9.41
#